data_AF-A0A2R6IKI0-F1
#
_entry.id   AF-A0A2R6IKI0-F1
#
_cell.length_a   1.000
_cell.length_b   1.000
_cell.length_c   1.000
_cell.angle_alpha   90.00
_cell.angle_beta   90.00
_cell.angle_gamma   90.00
#
_symmetry.space_group_name_H-M   'P 1'
#
loop_
_entity.id
_entity.type
_entity.pdbx_description
1 polymer ?
#
loop_
_entity_poly.entity_id
_entity_poly.type
_entity_poly.pdbx_seq_one_letter_code
_entity_poly.pdbx_strand_id
1 'polypeptide(L)'
;MVTGAPATMLDRREELTPMLAQYVDVAESYDDCVVLFRVGDFYKAFCEAADEVARVCELTRIEREDSTGTYTACGIPVDNAPKYLSRLLDADYRVAIADQVEEPEAASGLVDRAVTRVLTPGTVVDSELLAEGSNTYVACVAAAPDGASGGRTDDTDDEGADDPAYGVAAVDVSTGECAVTGGDAADVAEELARIAPAELLHGPDVPAAATDAADCMRTERDAPSTAASTASSTVLPSASTSMTLAMEDISIPQLNEKK
;
A
#
# COMPACT_ATOMS: atom_id res chain seq x y z
N MET A 1 -0.96 15.10 2.39
CA MET A 1 0.42 14.64 2.13
C MET A 1 0.90 15.32 0.86
N VAL A 2 2.21 15.58 0.72
CA VAL A 2 2.77 16.11 -0.53
C VAL A 2 3.22 14.93 -1.39
N THR A 3 2.55 14.69 -2.51
CA THR A 3 2.82 13.58 -3.44
C THR A 3 2.76 14.06 -4.88
N GLY A 4 3.25 13.23 -5.80
CA GLY A 4 3.24 13.49 -7.23
C GLY A 4 4.23 14.57 -7.68
N ALA A 5 3.97 15.10 -8.87
CA ALA A 5 4.79 16.14 -9.47
C ALA A 5 4.67 17.48 -8.70
N PRO A 6 5.79 18.11 -8.30
CA PRO A 6 5.73 19.36 -7.56
C PRO A 6 5.13 20.49 -8.42
N ALA A 7 4.13 21.20 -7.90
CA ALA A 7 3.38 22.23 -8.63
C ALA A 7 4.29 23.34 -9.19
N THR A 8 5.28 23.77 -8.41
CA THR A 8 6.30 24.75 -8.83
C THR A 8 7.03 24.33 -10.13
N MET A 9 7.23 23.03 -10.33
CA MET A 9 7.89 22.52 -11.53
C MET A 9 6.92 22.32 -12.70
N LEU A 10 5.67 21.92 -12.43
CA LEU A 10 4.63 21.77 -13.45
C LEU A 10 4.36 23.09 -14.18
N ASP A 11 4.29 24.20 -13.45
CA ASP A 11 4.06 25.54 -14.00
C ASP A 11 5.16 25.98 -15.00
N ARG A 12 6.33 25.34 -14.94
CA ARG A 12 7.52 25.70 -15.72
C ARG A 12 8.00 24.55 -16.61
N ARG A 13 7.16 23.54 -16.87
CA ARG A 13 7.52 22.29 -17.57
C ARG A 13 8.33 22.53 -18.84
N GLU A 14 7.90 23.44 -19.70
CA GLU A 14 8.54 23.71 -21.00
C GLU A 14 9.93 24.35 -20.88
N GLU A 15 10.23 24.95 -19.73
CA GLU A 15 11.50 25.60 -19.44
C GLU A 15 12.50 24.68 -18.76
N LEU A 16 12.06 23.55 -18.18
CA LEU A 16 12.89 22.66 -17.36
C LEU A 16 14.06 22.06 -18.14
N THR A 17 15.16 21.79 -17.43
CA THR A 17 16.25 21.01 -18.01
C THR A 17 15.76 19.61 -18.34
N PRO A 18 16.34 18.91 -19.34
CA PRO A 18 15.90 17.56 -19.71
C PRO A 18 15.80 16.59 -18.51
N MET A 19 16.72 16.71 -17.55
CA MET A 19 16.70 15.89 -16.33
C MET A 19 15.54 16.24 -15.38
N LEU A 20 15.22 17.53 -15.23
CA LEU A 20 14.10 17.96 -14.40
C LEU A 20 12.76 17.65 -15.07
N ALA A 21 12.66 17.76 -16.39
CA ALA A 21 11.49 17.32 -17.16
C ALA A 21 11.24 15.82 -16.95
N GLN A 22 12.27 14.97 -17.08
CA GLN A 22 12.17 13.54 -16.79
C GLN A 22 11.71 13.26 -15.35
N TYR A 23 12.21 14.01 -14.36
CA TYR A 23 11.73 13.88 -12.97
C TYR A 23 10.23 14.18 -12.85
N VAL A 24 9.75 15.27 -13.46
CA VAL A 24 8.34 15.65 -13.40
C VAL A 24 7.47 14.62 -14.12
N ASP A 25 7.89 14.10 -15.28
CA ASP A 25 7.17 13.06 -16.01
C ASP A 25 7.02 11.77 -15.18
N VAL A 26 8.08 11.37 -14.48
CA VAL A 26 8.03 10.26 -13.53
C VAL A 26 7.09 10.59 -12.37
N ALA A 27 7.18 11.78 -11.78
CA ALA A 27 6.38 12.16 -10.64
C ALA A 27 4.88 12.32 -10.96
N GLU A 28 4.51 12.69 -12.18
CA GLU A 28 3.12 12.66 -12.63
C GLU A 28 2.56 11.25 -12.80
N SER A 29 3.41 10.29 -13.19
CA SER A 29 3.00 8.90 -13.39
C SER A 29 2.74 8.16 -12.07
N TYR A 30 3.16 8.76 -10.94
CA TYR A 30 3.02 8.23 -9.59
C TYR A 30 2.53 9.35 -8.65
N ASP A 31 1.36 9.91 -8.96
CA ASP A 31 0.79 11.09 -8.31
C ASP A 31 0.42 10.90 -6.83
N ASP A 32 0.25 9.64 -6.40
CA ASP A 32 0.00 9.23 -5.03
C ASP A 32 1.29 8.92 -4.24
N CYS A 33 2.47 9.08 -4.86
CA CYS A 33 3.77 8.77 -4.25
C CYS A 33 4.64 10.01 -4.05
N VAL A 34 5.52 9.96 -3.06
CA VAL A 34 6.75 10.76 -3.06
C VAL A 34 7.75 10.09 -3.99
N VAL A 35 8.19 10.81 -5.03
CA VAL A 35 9.21 10.29 -5.96
C VAL A 35 10.61 10.66 -5.50
N LEU A 36 11.42 9.64 -5.28
CA LEU A 36 12.84 9.71 -4.97
C LEU A 36 13.66 9.36 -6.22
N PHE A 37 14.25 10.38 -6.83
CA PHE A 37 14.86 10.31 -8.15
C PHE A 37 16.38 10.23 -8.09
N ARG A 38 16.97 9.17 -8.63
CA ARG A 38 18.40 8.92 -8.50
C ARG A 38 19.24 9.88 -9.33
N VAL A 39 20.12 10.61 -8.67
CA VAL A 39 21.12 11.50 -9.27
C VAL A 39 22.49 11.19 -8.67
N GLY A 40 23.25 10.33 -9.34
CA GLY A 40 24.50 9.79 -8.82
C GLY A 40 24.24 8.90 -7.61
N ASP A 41 24.92 9.20 -6.50
CA ASP A 41 24.84 8.44 -5.24
C ASP A 41 23.75 8.94 -4.28
N PHE A 42 22.81 9.74 -4.79
CA PHE A 42 21.72 10.30 -4.01
C PHE A 42 20.37 10.07 -4.68
N TYR A 43 19.38 9.69 -3.88
CA TYR A 43 17.97 9.84 -4.20
C TYR A 43 17.53 11.27 -3.89
N LYS A 44 17.09 12.01 -4.89
CA LYS A 44 16.69 13.42 -4.76
C LYS A 44 15.19 13.59 -4.92
N ALA A 45 14.64 14.48 -4.10
CA ALA A 45 13.34 15.10 -4.31
C ALA A 45 13.55 16.59 -4.63
N PHE A 46 12.55 17.22 -5.25
CA PHE A 46 12.59 18.62 -5.67
C PHE A 46 11.37 19.40 -5.20
N CYS A 47 11.53 20.71 -5.03
CA CYS A 47 10.50 21.67 -4.65
C CYS A 47 9.66 21.20 -3.44
N GLU A 48 8.33 21.18 -3.55
CA GLU A 48 7.41 20.82 -2.47
C GLU A 48 7.70 19.41 -1.91
N ALA A 49 8.04 18.45 -2.79
CA ALA A 49 8.42 17.11 -2.36
C ALA A 49 9.75 17.11 -1.59
N ALA A 50 10.69 17.98 -1.96
CA ALA A 50 11.94 18.13 -1.23
C ALA A 50 11.74 18.72 0.16
N ASP A 51 10.88 19.73 0.29
CA ASP A 51 10.58 20.34 1.57
C ASP A 51 9.95 19.33 2.53
N GLU A 52 9.05 18.50 2.01
CA GLU A 52 8.38 17.49 2.80
C GLU A 52 9.32 16.34 3.19
N VAL A 53 10.09 15.79 2.23
CA VAL A 53 11.09 14.75 2.54
C VAL A 53 12.13 15.28 3.52
N ALA A 54 12.59 16.52 3.36
CA ALA A 54 13.54 17.12 4.29
C ALA A 54 12.97 17.25 5.70
N ARG A 55 11.69 17.61 5.82
CA ARG A 55 10.99 17.72 7.11
C ARG A 55 10.83 16.36 7.79
N VAL A 56 10.33 15.35 7.07
CA VAL A 56 10.06 14.00 7.62
C VAL A 56 11.36 13.28 7.95
N CYS A 57 12.35 13.38 7.07
CA CYS A 57 13.62 12.68 7.22
C CYS A 57 14.67 13.46 8.04
N GLU A 58 14.37 14.69 8.45
CA GLU A 58 15.30 15.63 9.09
C GLU A 58 16.57 15.89 8.25
N LEU A 59 16.40 16.02 6.93
CA LEU A 59 17.49 16.27 5.99
C LEU A 59 17.72 17.77 5.78
N THR A 60 18.93 18.10 5.36
CA THR A 60 19.24 19.47 4.94
C THR A 60 18.63 19.74 3.55
N ARG A 61 17.78 20.76 3.50
CA ARG A 61 17.29 21.37 2.26
C ARG A 61 18.41 22.17 1.59
N ILE A 62 18.56 22.05 0.28
CA ILE A 62 19.48 22.84 -0.54
C ILE A 62 18.75 23.59 -1.64
N GLU A 63 19.35 24.67 -2.11
CA GLU A 63 18.92 25.35 -3.33
C GLU A 63 19.81 24.89 -4.48
N ARG A 64 19.16 24.50 -5.58
CA ARG A 64 19.80 24.11 -6.83
C ARG A 64 19.47 25.17 -7.85
N GLU A 65 20.49 25.81 -8.40
CA GLU A 65 20.35 26.72 -9.54
C GLU A 65 20.84 26.03 -10.81
N ASP A 66 20.05 26.11 -11.88
CA ASP A 66 20.45 25.73 -13.22
C ASP A 66 20.00 26.76 -14.27
N SER A 67 20.18 26.46 -15.56
CA SER A 67 19.84 27.38 -16.66
C SER A 67 18.35 27.74 -16.72
N THR A 68 17.51 27.08 -15.94
CA THR A 68 16.04 27.18 -15.96
C THR A 68 15.51 27.80 -14.68
N GLY A 69 16.37 28.09 -13.70
CA GLY A 69 16.02 28.81 -12.48
C GLY A 69 16.54 28.12 -11.22
N THR A 70 15.95 28.50 -10.09
CA THR A 70 16.32 28.01 -8.77
C THR A 70 15.21 27.13 -8.20
N TYR A 71 15.58 25.93 -7.76
CA TYR A 71 14.67 24.93 -7.22
C TYR A 71 15.18 24.45 -5.86
N THR A 72 14.26 24.22 -4.93
CA THR A 72 14.59 23.49 -3.72
C THR A 72 14.90 22.03 -4.06
N ALA A 73 15.88 21.43 -3.39
CA ALA A 73 16.10 20.00 -3.43
C ALA A 73 16.51 19.46 -2.05
N CYS A 74 16.33 18.16 -1.84
CA CYS A 74 16.95 17.41 -0.76
C CYS A 74 17.48 16.09 -1.31
N GLY A 75 18.39 15.44 -0.59
CA GLY A 75 19.03 14.21 -1.04
C GLY A 75 19.18 13.19 0.08
N ILE A 76 18.75 11.97 -0.18
CA ILE A 76 19.00 10.78 0.64
C ILE A 76 20.20 10.05 0.02
N PRO A 77 21.29 9.79 0.76
CA PRO A 77 22.38 8.95 0.27
C PRO A 77 21.87 7.53 -0.02
N VAL A 78 22.18 6.98 -1.21
CA VAL A 78 21.68 5.65 -1.63
C VAL A 78 22.06 4.56 -0.62
N ASP A 79 23.33 4.52 -0.20
CA ASP A 79 23.84 3.52 0.76
C ASP A 79 23.18 3.58 2.15
N ASN A 80 22.57 4.72 2.49
CA ASN A 80 21.89 4.92 3.77
C ASN A 80 20.37 5.09 3.61
N ALA A 81 19.83 4.76 2.43
CA ALA A 81 18.42 4.95 2.10
C ALA A 81 17.45 4.24 3.07
N PRO A 82 17.70 2.98 3.53
CA PRO A 82 16.72 2.23 4.32
C PRO A 82 16.19 3.01 5.54
N LYS A 83 17.06 3.64 6.32
CA LYS A 83 16.66 4.45 7.48
C LYS A 83 15.70 5.59 7.13
N TYR A 84 15.90 6.26 5.99
CA TYR A 84 15.06 7.38 5.57
C TYR A 84 13.76 6.91 4.95
N LEU A 85 13.79 5.79 4.23
CA LEU A 85 12.60 5.14 3.68
C LEU A 85 11.67 4.67 4.81
N SER A 86 12.19 4.05 5.86
CA SER A 86 11.41 3.69 7.06
C SER A 86 10.70 4.91 7.65
N ARG A 87 11.40 6.06 7.83
CA ARG A 87 10.77 7.30 8.31
C ARG A 87 9.63 7.82 7.43
N LEU A 88 9.75 7.67 6.11
CA LEU A 88 8.69 8.07 5.17
C LEU A 88 7.50 7.13 5.28
N LEU A 89 7.74 5.82 5.33
CA LEU A 89 6.70 4.80 5.47
C LEU A 89 5.95 4.92 6.80
N ASP A 90 6.67 5.16 7.90
CA ASP A 90 6.09 5.42 9.24
C ASP A 90 5.23 6.70 9.28
N ALA A 91 5.45 7.61 8.32
CA ALA A 91 4.67 8.83 8.15
C ALA A 91 3.55 8.67 7.09
N ASP A 92 3.18 7.43 6.77
CA ASP A 92 2.18 7.05 5.77
C ASP A 92 2.47 7.60 4.36
N TYR A 93 3.74 7.68 3.96
CA TYR A 93 4.09 7.97 2.57
C TYR A 93 4.24 6.70 1.73
N ARG A 94 3.62 6.71 0.55
CA ARG A 94 4.05 5.85 -0.56
C ARG A 94 5.29 6.44 -1.19
N VAL A 95 6.29 5.62 -1.47
CA VAL A 95 7.58 6.08 -1.98
C VAL A 95 7.92 5.35 -3.28
N ALA A 96 8.03 6.10 -4.37
CA ALA A 96 8.49 5.57 -5.65
C ALA A 96 9.99 5.84 -5.81
N ILE A 97 10.79 4.79 -5.99
CA ILE A 97 12.22 4.87 -6.25
C ILE A 97 12.45 4.84 -7.75
N ALA A 98 12.98 5.93 -8.30
CA ALA A 98 13.34 6.04 -9.70
C ALA A 98 14.86 5.93 -9.88
N ASP A 99 15.33 4.79 -10.38
CA ASP A 99 16.74 4.50 -10.64
C ASP A 99 17.12 4.72 -12.10
N GLN A 100 18.43 4.74 -12.36
CA GLN A 100 18.99 4.70 -13.71
C GLN A 100 18.81 3.30 -14.29
N VAL A 101 18.15 3.20 -15.45
CA VAL A 101 17.88 1.92 -16.12
C VAL A 101 18.86 1.62 -17.25
N GLU A 102 19.67 2.61 -17.64
CA GLU A 102 20.75 2.48 -18.60
C GLU A 102 22.11 2.59 -17.91
N GLU A 103 23.10 1.85 -18.42
CA GLU A 103 24.48 1.98 -17.97
C GLU A 103 25.04 3.36 -18.34
N PRO A 104 25.60 4.15 -17.39
CA PRO A 104 26.04 5.52 -17.65
C PRO A 104 27.09 5.63 -18.76
N GLU A 105 27.92 4.60 -18.93
CA GLU A 105 28.98 4.53 -19.94
C GLU A 105 28.44 4.22 -21.34
N ALA A 106 27.26 3.63 -21.43
CA ALA A 106 26.57 3.33 -22.68
C ALA A 106 25.65 4.48 -23.15
N ALA A 107 25.32 5.41 -22.24
CA ALA A 107 24.46 6.54 -22.54
C ALA A 107 25.21 7.61 -23.36
N SER A 108 24.66 7.96 -24.53
CA SER A 108 25.18 9.05 -25.37
C SER A 108 24.63 10.43 -24.99
N GLY A 109 23.85 10.50 -23.90
CA GLY A 109 23.13 11.69 -23.45
C GLY A 109 22.63 11.57 -22.01
N LEU A 110 21.45 12.13 -21.73
CA LEU A 110 20.81 11.98 -20.42
C LEU A 110 20.47 10.50 -20.18
N VAL A 111 21.00 9.91 -19.10
CA VAL A 111 20.72 8.54 -18.69
C VAL A 111 19.22 8.38 -18.42
N ASP A 112 18.60 7.35 -18.98
CA ASP A 112 17.19 7.07 -18.74
C ASP A 112 16.92 6.62 -17.29
N ARG A 113 15.78 7.03 -16.75
CA ARG A 113 15.36 6.72 -15.38
C ARG A 113 13.90 6.32 -15.35
N ALA A 114 13.63 5.23 -14.66
CA ALA A 114 12.28 4.73 -14.44
C ALA A 114 12.11 4.28 -13.00
N VAL A 115 10.86 4.25 -12.54
CA VAL A 115 10.53 3.68 -11.24
C VAL A 115 10.82 2.18 -11.26
N THR A 116 11.73 1.75 -10.40
CA THR A 116 12.14 0.36 -10.22
C THR A 116 11.39 -0.31 -9.08
N ARG A 117 10.93 0.48 -8.11
CA ARG A 117 10.24 0.00 -6.91
C ARG A 117 9.27 1.05 -6.40
N VAL A 118 8.08 0.62 -6.01
CA VAL A 118 7.15 1.39 -5.18
C VAL A 118 7.11 0.72 -3.81
N LEU A 119 7.28 1.51 -2.77
CA LEU A 119 7.22 1.09 -1.38
C LEU A 119 5.98 1.66 -0.74
N THR A 120 5.19 0.82 -0.10
CA THR A 120 4.05 1.22 0.75
C THR A 120 4.21 0.56 2.12
N PRO A 121 3.61 1.11 3.19
CA PRO A 121 3.78 0.56 4.53
C PRO A 121 3.48 -0.94 4.65
N GLY A 122 2.51 -1.45 3.89
CA GLY A 122 2.14 -2.87 3.94
C GLY A 122 2.87 -3.77 2.93
N THR A 123 3.53 -3.23 1.91
CA THR A 123 4.14 -4.05 0.82
C THR A 123 5.66 -4.13 0.87
N VAL A 124 6.27 -3.68 1.97
CA VAL A 124 7.72 -3.78 2.17
C VAL A 124 8.13 -5.25 2.30
N VAL A 125 9.17 -5.63 1.56
CA VAL A 125 9.78 -6.98 1.63
C VAL A 125 11.28 -6.93 1.97
N ASP A 126 11.83 -5.72 2.07
CA ASP A 126 13.24 -5.50 2.37
C ASP A 126 13.49 -5.70 3.86
N SER A 127 14.39 -6.62 4.21
CA SER A 127 14.66 -6.97 5.61
C SER A 127 15.17 -5.79 6.44
N GLU A 128 15.81 -4.78 5.81
CA GLU A 128 16.28 -3.59 6.53
C GLU A 128 15.15 -2.61 6.88
N LEU A 129 13.98 -2.78 6.25
CA LEU A 129 12.79 -1.95 6.44
C LEU A 129 11.72 -2.67 7.27
N LEU A 130 11.80 -4.00 7.38
CA LEU A 130 10.86 -4.80 8.16
C LEU A 130 11.20 -4.79 9.65
N ALA A 131 10.18 -4.67 10.49
CA ALA A 131 10.33 -4.85 11.92
C ALA A 131 10.62 -6.33 12.25
N GLU A 132 11.70 -6.58 12.99
CA GLU A 132 12.10 -7.94 13.36
C GLU A 132 11.05 -8.61 14.27
N GLY A 133 10.61 -9.81 13.89
CA GLY A 133 9.74 -10.64 14.73
C GLY A 133 8.26 -10.24 14.73
N SER A 134 7.84 -9.36 13.83
CA SER A 134 6.43 -9.02 13.60
C SER A 134 6.05 -9.15 12.13
N ASN A 135 4.82 -9.61 11.87
CA ASN A 135 4.28 -9.65 10.52
C ASN A 135 3.82 -8.24 10.09
N THR A 136 3.97 -7.94 8.80
CA THR A 136 3.51 -6.69 8.19
C THR A 136 2.40 -7.00 7.21
N TYR A 137 1.16 -6.79 7.62
CA TYR A 137 -0.01 -7.14 6.82
C TYR A 137 -0.51 -5.99 5.96
N VAL A 138 -0.83 -6.29 4.71
CA VAL A 138 -1.84 -5.54 3.93
C VAL A 138 -3.18 -6.23 4.14
N ALA A 139 -4.21 -5.47 4.49
CA ALA A 139 -5.58 -5.97 4.52
C ALA A 139 -6.41 -5.38 3.38
N CYS A 140 -7.45 -6.08 2.96
CA CYS A 140 -8.45 -5.62 2.02
C CYS A 140 -9.84 -5.97 2.55
N VAL A 141 -10.74 -4.99 2.60
CA VAL A 141 -12.15 -5.19 2.97
C VAL A 141 -13.03 -4.95 1.75
N ALA A 142 -13.98 -5.85 1.51
CA ALA A 142 -14.96 -5.71 0.44
C ALA A 142 -16.36 -6.08 0.92
N ALA A 143 -17.37 -5.40 0.38
CA ALA A 143 -18.75 -5.80 0.55
C ALA A 143 -19.00 -7.15 -0.16
N ALA A 144 -19.75 -8.02 0.50
CA ALA A 144 -20.24 -9.24 -0.12
C ALA A 144 -21.30 -8.92 -1.19
N PRO A 145 -21.51 -9.82 -2.17
CA PRO A 145 -22.57 -9.64 -3.16
C PRO A 145 -23.96 -9.61 -2.50
N ASP A 146 -24.91 -8.93 -3.16
CA ASP A 146 -26.28 -8.75 -2.70
C ASP A 146 -26.92 -10.08 -2.26
N GLY A 147 -27.52 -10.08 -1.05
CA GLY A 147 -28.20 -11.24 -0.48
C GLY A 147 -27.33 -12.14 0.40
N ALA A 148 -26.05 -11.82 0.59
CA ALA A 148 -25.23 -12.41 1.65
C ALA A 148 -25.54 -11.73 3.00
N SER A 149 -26.04 -12.50 3.98
CA SER A 149 -26.30 -12.01 5.34
C SER A 149 -25.04 -12.14 6.20
N GLY A 150 -24.61 -11.03 6.82
CA GLY A 150 -23.47 -11.00 7.73
C GLY A 150 -23.77 -11.47 9.15
N GLY A 151 -25.06 -11.63 9.49
CA GLY A 151 -25.49 -11.91 10.86
C GLY A 151 -25.08 -13.30 11.38
N ARG A 152 -24.72 -13.35 12.68
CA ARG A 152 -24.52 -14.60 13.42
C ARG A 152 -25.83 -15.36 13.54
N THR A 153 -25.86 -16.60 13.08
CA THR A 153 -26.94 -17.55 13.35
C THR A 153 -26.80 -18.12 14.77
N ASP A 154 -26.72 -17.28 15.80
CA ASP A 154 -26.91 -17.75 17.17
C ASP A 154 -28.41 -17.91 17.42
N ASP A 155 -28.82 -19.04 18.00
CA ASP A 155 -30.18 -19.57 18.19
C ASP A 155 -31.14 -18.69 19.04
N THR A 156 -30.99 -17.37 19.02
CA THR A 156 -31.98 -16.43 19.52
C THR A 156 -32.92 -16.07 18.38
N ASP A 157 -34.24 -16.15 18.65
CA ASP A 157 -35.35 -15.71 17.80
C ASP A 157 -35.33 -14.19 17.53
N ASP A 158 -34.17 -13.61 17.25
CA ASP A 158 -34.02 -12.27 16.76
C ASP A 158 -34.27 -12.33 15.25
N GLU A 159 -35.32 -11.64 14.80
CA GLU A 159 -35.54 -11.32 13.38
C GLU A 159 -34.46 -10.33 12.91
N GLY A 160 -33.19 -10.71 13.14
CA GLY A 160 -31.99 -9.92 12.96
C GLY A 160 -31.84 -9.54 11.50
N ALA A 161 -31.62 -8.25 11.29
CA ALA A 161 -31.70 -7.55 10.03
C ALA A 161 -30.91 -8.21 8.89
N ASP A 162 -31.34 -7.92 7.66
CA ASP A 162 -30.57 -8.08 6.41
C ASP A 162 -29.26 -7.23 6.46
N ASP A 163 -28.41 -7.45 7.47
CA ASP A 163 -27.16 -6.72 7.62
C ASP A 163 -26.20 -7.18 6.52
N PRO A 164 -25.62 -6.23 5.77
CA PRO A 164 -24.72 -6.54 4.67
C PRO A 164 -23.51 -7.31 5.21
N ALA A 165 -23.16 -8.41 4.53
CA ALA A 165 -21.93 -9.13 4.81
C ALA A 165 -20.72 -8.42 4.19
N TYR A 166 -19.57 -8.56 4.84
CA TYR A 166 -18.28 -8.08 4.38
C TYR A 166 -17.26 -9.22 4.46
N GLY A 167 -16.28 -9.19 3.56
CA GLY A 167 -15.09 -10.04 3.61
C GLY A 167 -13.86 -9.20 3.93
N VAL A 168 -12.96 -9.78 4.72
CA VAL A 168 -11.61 -9.25 4.94
C VAL A 168 -10.58 -10.29 4.54
N ALA A 169 -9.61 -9.87 3.74
CA ALA A 169 -8.43 -10.65 3.40
C ALA A 169 -7.19 -9.91 3.90
N ALA A 170 -6.25 -10.61 4.51
CA ALA A 170 -4.96 -10.07 4.94
C ALA A 170 -3.83 -10.91 4.37
N VAL A 171 -2.74 -10.25 3.97
CA VAL A 171 -1.54 -10.89 3.44
C VAL A 171 -0.29 -10.22 3.99
N ASP A 172 0.66 -11.03 4.46
CA ASP A 172 2.04 -10.59 4.68
C ASP A 172 2.83 -10.91 3.41
N VAL A 173 3.25 -9.86 2.71
CA VAL A 173 3.93 -9.99 1.40
C VAL A 173 5.31 -10.63 1.55
N SER A 174 5.96 -10.47 2.71
CA SER A 174 7.32 -10.96 2.96
C SER A 174 7.35 -12.47 3.26
N THR A 175 6.32 -12.99 3.92
CA THR A 175 6.23 -14.41 4.31
C THR A 175 5.30 -15.22 3.41
N GLY A 176 4.38 -14.57 2.71
CA GLY A 176 3.30 -15.21 1.97
C GLY A 176 2.17 -15.73 2.86
N GLU A 177 2.19 -15.41 4.17
CA GLU A 177 1.08 -15.71 5.07
C GLU A 177 -0.17 -14.97 4.60
N CYS A 178 -1.30 -15.68 4.54
CA CYS A 178 -2.57 -15.09 4.16
C CYS A 178 -3.70 -15.63 5.04
N ALA A 179 -4.64 -14.75 5.34
CA ALA A 179 -5.85 -15.06 6.10
C ALA A 179 -7.05 -14.42 5.42
N VAL A 180 -8.20 -15.09 5.47
CA VAL A 180 -9.47 -14.57 4.96
C VAL A 180 -10.56 -14.94 5.96
N THR A 181 -11.43 -13.97 6.25
CA THR A 181 -12.64 -14.18 7.05
C THR A 181 -13.75 -13.23 6.57
N GLY A 182 -14.95 -13.36 7.12
CA GLY A 182 -16.07 -12.49 6.80
C GLY A 182 -17.12 -12.52 7.90
N GLY A 183 -18.03 -11.55 7.85
CA GLY A 183 -19.07 -11.35 8.85
C GLY A 183 -19.79 -10.03 8.62
N ASP A 184 -20.44 -9.52 9.67
CA ASP A 184 -20.97 -8.17 9.66
C ASP A 184 -19.86 -7.11 9.82
N ALA A 185 -20.24 -5.82 9.83
CA ALA A 185 -19.29 -4.73 9.98
C ALA A 185 -18.53 -4.76 11.32
N ALA A 186 -19.15 -5.25 12.39
CA ALA A 186 -18.54 -5.33 13.71
C ALA A 186 -17.51 -6.47 13.78
N ASP A 187 -17.84 -7.63 13.21
CA ASP A 187 -16.90 -8.75 13.07
C ASP A 187 -15.66 -8.34 12.28
N VAL A 188 -15.84 -7.64 11.15
CA VAL A 188 -14.70 -7.14 10.35
C VAL A 188 -13.86 -6.12 11.12
N ALA A 189 -14.49 -5.21 11.85
CA ALA A 189 -13.76 -4.23 12.66
C ALA A 189 -12.93 -4.91 13.78
N GLU A 190 -13.46 -5.94 14.43
CA GLU A 190 -12.73 -6.73 15.42
C GLU A 190 -11.52 -7.43 14.79
N GLU A 191 -11.70 -8.01 13.61
CA GLU A 191 -10.63 -8.69 12.88
C GLU A 191 -9.53 -7.72 12.42
N LEU A 192 -9.88 -6.53 11.94
CA LEU A 192 -8.91 -5.50 11.59
C LEU A 192 -8.15 -5.00 12.82
N ALA A 193 -8.81 -4.83 13.97
CA ALA A 193 -8.15 -4.47 15.23
C ALA A 193 -7.15 -5.54 15.68
N ARG A 194 -7.50 -6.82 15.47
CA ARG A 194 -6.67 -7.98 15.83
C ARG A 194 -5.47 -8.13 14.89
N ILE A 195 -5.67 -7.94 13.60
CA ILE A 195 -4.62 -8.06 12.57
C ILE A 195 -3.68 -6.86 12.61
N ALA A 196 -4.21 -5.67 12.92
CA ALA A 196 -3.50 -4.38 12.91
C ALA A 196 -2.67 -4.20 11.62
N PRO A 197 -3.31 -4.19 10.44
CA PRO A 197 -2.59 -4.11 9.17
C PRO A 197 -1.83 -2.79 9.04
N ALA A 198 -0.66 -2.83 8.40
CA ALA A 198 0.12 -1.63 8.10
C ALA A 198 -0.45 -0.85 6.91
N GLU A 199 -1.25 -1.49 6.05
CA GLU A 199 -2.00 -0.82 4.99
C GLU A 199 -3.36 -1.51 4.80
N LEU A 200 -4.41 -0.71 4.63
CA LEU A 200 -5.77 -1.18 4.40
C LEU A 200 -6.31 -0.69 3.05
N LEU A 201 -6.70 -1.63 2.21
CA LEU A 201 -7.50 -1.39 1.03
C LEU A 201 -8.98 -1.61 1.37
N HIS A 202 -9.89 -0.80 0.81
CA HIS A 202 -11.32 -1.05 0.96
C HIS A 202 -12.11 -0.73 -0.30
N GLY A 203 -13.19 -1.48 -0.53
CA GLY A 203 -14.16 -1.15 -1.57
C GLY A 203 -14.98 0.10 -1.24
N PRO A 204 -15.69 0.68 -2.23
CA PRO A 204 -16.47 1.90 -2.05
C PRO A 204 -17.73 1.67 -1.20
N ASP A 205 -18.25 0.44 -1.17
CA ASP A 205 -19.47 0.07 -0.45
C ASP A 205 -19.20 -0.42 0.99
N VAL A 206 -17.97 -0.21 1.50
CA VAL A 206 -17.58 -0.60 2.86
C VAL A 206 -17.83 0.57 3.81
N PRO A 207 -18.63 0.41 4.89
CA PRO A 207 -18.90 1.48 5.83
C PRO A 207 -17.67 1.79 6.68
N ALA A 208 -17.53 3.05 7.08
CA ALA A 208 -16.44 3.48 7.98
C ALA A 208 -16.39 2.65 9.28
N ALA A 209 -17.54 2.25 9.83
CA ALA A 209 -17.60 1.42 11.02
C ALA A 209 -16.86 0.07 10.89
N ALA A 210 -16.77 -0.49 9.68
CA ALA A 210 -16.03 -1.72 9.42
C ALA A 210 -14.51 -1.51 9.33
N THR A 211 -14.04 -0.29 9.08
CA THR A 211 -12.62 0.02 8.82
C THR A 211 -11.98 0.91 9.87
N ASP A 212 -12.76 1.60 10.69
CA ASP A 212 -12.30 2.61 11.65
C ASP A 212 -11.38 2.06 12.73
N ALA A 213 -11.44 0.76 13.00
CA ALA A 213 -10.57 0.08 13.94
C ALA A 213 -9.11 -0.07 13.47
N ALA A 214 -8.82 0.09 12.17
CA ALA A 214 -7.48 0.00 11.61
C ALA A 214 -6.77 1.36 11.60
N ASP A 215 -5.82 1.60 12.50
CA ASP A 215 -5.01 2.82 12.55
C ASP A 215 -3.80 2.73 11.61
N CYS A 216 -4.05 2.85 10.31
CA CYS A 216 -3.02 2.73 9.27
C CYS A 216 -3.39 3.49 7.99
N MET A 217 -2.48 3.53 7.02
CA MET A 217 -2.74 4.01 5.67
C MET A 217 -3.96 3.30 5.07
N ARG A 218 -4.98 4.07 4.64
CA ARG A 218 -6.17 3.55 3.97
C ARG A 218 -6.24 3.99 2.52
N THR A 219 -6.66 3.09 1.64
CA THR A 219 -6.89 3.39 0.23
C THR A 219 -8.18 2.79 -0.26
N GLU A 220 -9.08 3.65 -0.70
CA GLU A 220 -10.28 3.23 -1.41
C GLU A 220 -9.90 2.67 -2.78
N ARG A 221 -10.51 1.55 -3.15
CA ARG A 221 -10.30 0.85 -4.41
C ARG A 221 -11.62 0.74 -5.15
N ASP A 222 -11.60 0.98 -6.46
CA ASP A 222 -12.79 0.91 -7.29
C ASP A 222 -13.48 -0.46 -7.19
N ALA A 223 -14.82 -0.45 -7.23
CA ALA A 223 -15.68 -1.63 -7.17
C ALA A 223 -15.22 -2.86 -8.00
N PRO A 224 -14.79 -2.76 -9.29
CA PRO A 224 -14.35 -3.94 -10.04
C PRO A 224 -13.11 -4.63 -9.46
N SER A 225 -12.24 -3.91 -8.74
CA SER A 225 -11.04 -4.48 -8.12
C SER A 225 -11.32 -5.18 -6.79
N THR A 226 -12.48 -4.91 -6.18
CA THR A 226 -12.93 -5.46 -4.89
C THR A 226 -14.15 -6.36 -5.02
N ALA A 227 -14.73 -6.47 -6.22
CA ALA A 227 -15.90 -7.32 -6.49
C ALA A 227 -15.60 -8.81 -6.30
N ALA A 228 -16.55 -9.52 -5.67
CA ALA A 228 -16.48 -10.97 -5.45
C ALA A 228 -16.32 -11.79 -6.75
N SER A 229 -16.87 -11.30 -7.87
CA SER A 229 -16.70 -11.92 -9.19
C SER A 229 -15.25 -11.89 -9.67
N THR A 230 -14.53 -10.79 -9.37
CA THR A 230 -13.12 -10.60 -9.74
C THR A 230 -12.20 -11.40 -8.83
N ALA A 231 -12.56 -11.52 -7.53
CA ALA A 231 -11.85 -12.39 -6.60
C ALA A 231 -11.86 -13.85 -7.08
N SER A 232 -13.03 -14.36 -7.50
CA SER A 232 -13.21 -15.74 -7.96
C SER A 232 -12.43 -16.08 -9.24
N SER A 233 -12.17 -15.10 -10.13
CA SER A 233 -11.40 -15.32 -11.36
C SER A 233 -9.88 -15.19 -11.19
N THR A 234 -9.43 -14.63 -10.06
CA THR A 234 -8.01 -14.26 -9.82
C THR A 234 -7.32 -15.21 -8.83
N VAL A 235 -8.07 -16.13 -8.20
CA VAL A 235 -7.51 -17.16 -7.32
C VAL A 235 -6.55 -18.05 -8.10
N LEU A 236 -5.27 -18.04 -7.72
CA LEU A 236 -4.28 -18.97 -8.26
C LEU A 236 -4.75 -20.41 -8.00
N PRO A 237 -4.64 -21.34 -8.97
CA PRO A 237 -5.17 -22.71 -8.84
C PRO A 237 -4.72 -23.46 -7.58
N SER A 238 -3.56 -23.10 -7.02
CA SER A 238 -3.01 -23.67 -5.79
C SER A 238 -3.78 -23.28 -4.52
N ALA A 239 -4.36 -22.08 -4.45
CA ALA A 239 -5.15 -21.63 -3.29
C ALA A 239 -6.56 -22.24 -3.26
N SER A 240 -7.09 -22.64 -4.42
CA SER A 240 -8.40 -23.28 -4.54
C SER A 240 -8.47 -24.66 -3.85
N THR A 241 -7.34 -25.33 -3.66
CA THR A 241 -7.29 -26.66 -3.04
C THR A 241 -7.36 -26.57 -1.51
N SER A 242 -6.74 -25.55 -0.91
CA SER A 242 -6.74 -25.36 0.55
C SER A 242 -8.04 -24.76 1.07
N MET A 243 -8.72 -23.94 0.28
CA MET A 243 -9.99 -23.31 0.67
C MET A 243 -11.17 -24.28 0.69
N THR A 244 -11.10 -25.38 -0.07
CA THR A 244 -12.11 -26.45 -0.03
C THR A 244 -11.96 -27.29 1.25
N LEU A 245 -10.75 -27.47 1.78
CA LEU A 245 -10.51 -28.26 2.99
C LEU A 245 -11.01 -27.60 4.28
N ALA A 246 -11.19 -26.28 4.30
CA ALA A 246 -11.71 -25.57 5.48
C ALA A 246 -13.23 -25.71 5.67
N MET A 247 -13.96 -26.26 4.68
CA MET A 247 -15.42 -26.45 4.74
C MET A 247 -15.86 -27.90 5.03
N GLU A 248 -14.97 -28.89 5.01
CA GLU A 248 -15.37 -30.31 5.13
C GLU A 248 -15.08 -31.00 6.47
N ASP A 249 -14.44 -30.37 7.46
CA ASP A 249 -14.10 -31.04 8.72
C ASP A 249 -14.68 -30.37 9.97
N ILE A 250 -16.00 -30.40 10.14
CA ILE A 250 -16.63 -30.45 11.48
C ILE A 250 -17.78 -31.45 11.46
N SER A 251 -17.46 -32.73 11.63
CA SER A 251 -18.43 -33.69 12.16
C SER A 251 -17.77 -34.50 13.27
N ILE A 252 -17.89 -34.00 14.51
CA ILE A 252 -17.51 -34.73 15.72
C ILE A 252 -18.70 -35.62 16.10
N PRO A 253 -18.63 -36.96 16.01
CA PRO A 253 -19.69 -37.80 16.52
C PRO A 253 -19.67 -37.78 18.05
N GLN A 254 -20.81 -37.38 18.61
CA GLN A 254 -21.11 -37.31 20.04
C GLN A 254 -20.76 -38.64 20.76
N LEU A 255 -19.99 -38.51 21.85
CA LEU A 255 -19.89 -39.54 22.89
C LEU A 255 -21.27 -39.78 23.48
N ASN A 256 -21.80 -40.99 23.33
CA ASN A 256 -22.95 -41.45 24.12
C ASN A 256 -22.44 -42.28 25.30
N GLU A 257 -22.43 -41.68 26.48
CA GLU A 257 -22.32 -42.37 27.76
C GLU A 257 -23.70 -42.92 28.22
N LYS A 258 -23.63 -44.07 28.90
CA LYS A 258 -24.64 -44.79 29.72
C LYS A 258 -25.65 -45.63 28.91
N LYS A 259 -25.81 -46.92 29.21
CA LYS A 259 -25.79 -47.62 30.50
C LYS A 259 -25.52 -49.12 30.32
#